data_AF-A0A925YG90-F1
#
_entry.id   AF-A0A925YG90-F1
#
_cell.length_a   1.000
_cell.length_b   1.000
_cell.length_c   1.000
_cell.angle_alpha   90.00
_cell.angle_beta   90.00
_cell.angle_gamma   90.00
#
_symmetry.space_group_name_H-M   'P 1'
#
loop_
_entity.id
_entity.type
_entity.pdbx_description
1 polymer ?
#
loop_
_entity_poly.entity_id
_entity_poly.type
_entity_poly.pdbx_seq_one_letter_code
_entity_poly.pdbx_strand_id
1 'polypeptide(L)'
;AESGPLGTKLRDIAIPILCIENGQYRNQGMTGTSLNTDFGAADTQTAVTILPGASALVGDLSGNVTIARTAGALGWAAPAATALKGATQVGSPGHVAIFGYAKGVQMVGMVAPARRAGFAIREALAASLTADGIKLFDLILEWVMQ
;
A
#
# COMPACT_ATOMS: atom_id res chain seq x y z
N ALA A 1 -16.08 -0.41 -12.10
CA ALA A 1 -14.95 -0.40 -11.15
C ALA A 1 -13.98 0.69 -11.57
N GLU A 2 -13.56 1.55 -10.65
CA GLU A 2 -12.66 2.70 -10.88
C GLU A 2 -11.35 2.29 -11.56
N SER A 3 -10.93 1.03 -11.38
CA SER A 3 -9.73 0.46 -11.97
C SER A 3 -9.84 -0.03 -13.42
N GLY A 4 -11.06 -0.20 -13.94
CA GLY A 4 -11.34 -0.88 -15.22
C GLY A 4 -10.62 -0.29 -16.45
N PRO A 5 -10.64 1.04 -16.66
CA PRO A 5 -10.04 1.64 -17.86
C PRO A 5 -8.50 1.60 -17.92
N LEU A 6 -7.84 1.47 -16.77
CA LEU A 6 -6.37 1.45 -16.69
C LEU A 6 -5.80 0.08 -17.05
N GLY A 7 -6.50 -1.01 -16.66
CA GLY A 7 -6.05 -2.38 -16.89
C GLY A 7 -4.58 -2.57 -16.49
N THR A 8 -3.80 -3.23 -17.35
CA THR A 8 -2.37 -3.49 -17.14
C THR A 8 -1.44 -2.43 -17.75
N LYS A 9 -1.94 -1.26 -18.17
CA LYS A 9 -1.13 -0.24 -18.88
C LYS A 9 0.09 0.23 -18.07
N LEU A 10 0.00 0.24 -16.74
CA LEU A 10 1.09 0.62 -15.85
C LEU A 10 1.97 -0.56 -15.40
N ARG A 11 1.65 -1.79 -15.80
CA ARG A 11 2.32 -2.98 -15.27
C ARG A 11 3.79 -3.00 -15.66
N ASP A 12 4.09 -2.81 -16.94
CA ASP A 12 5.42 -3.07 -17.49
C ASP A 12 6.31 -1.81 -17.59
N ILE A 13 5.84 -0.64 -17.10
CA ILE A 13 6.62 0.60 -17.17
C ILE A 13 7.81 0.57 -16.20
N ALA A 14 8.99 0.96 -16.69
CA ALA A 14 10.24 1.01 -15.93
C ALA A 14 10.44 2.34 -15.18
N ILE A 15 9.35 2.91 -14.66
CA ILE A 15 9.32 4.14 -13.86
C ILE A 15 8.72 3.78 -12.49
N PRO A 16 9.20 4.37 -11.38
CA PRO A 16 8.62 4.09 -10.08
C PRO A 16 7.13 4.43 -9.99
N ILE A 17 6.37 3.65 -9.22
CA ILE A 17 4.92 3.88 -9.02
C ILE A 17 4.56 3.75 -7.55
N LEU A 18 3.96 4.81 -7.01
CA LEU A 18 3.11 4.74 -5.82
C LEU A 18 1.67 4.47 -6.27
N CYS A 19 1.14 3.31 -5.88
CA CYS A 19 -0.22 2.90 -6.17
C CYS A 19 -1.10 3.11 -4.94
N ILE A 20 -2.03 4.07 -5.05
CA ILE A 20 -2.98 4.39 -3.98
C ILE A 20 -4.35 3.71 -4.13
N GLU A 21 -4.55 2.97 -5.24
CA GLU A 21 -5.81 2.28 -5.55
C GLU A 21 -5.63 0.77 -5.36
N ASN A 22 -6.28 0.19 -4.34
CA ASN A 22 -6.10 -1.22 -4.00
C ASN A 22 -6.55 -2.17 -5.13
N GLY A 23 -7.54 -1.79 -5.93
CA GLY A 23 -7.97 -2.57 -7.09
C GLY A 23 -6.93 -2.67 -8.21
N GLN A 24 -5.90 -1.81 -8.21
CA GLN A 24 -4.83 -1.83 -9.21
C GLN A 24 -3.63 -2.71 -8.84
N TYR A 25 -3.53 -3.18 -7.61
CA TYR A 25 -2.40 -4.01 -7.18
C TYR A 25 -2.25 -5.28 -8.02
N ARG A 26 -3.37 -5.99 -8.26
CA ARG A 26 -3.38 -7.17 -9.13
C ARG A 26 -2.97 -6.89 -10.57
N ASN A 27 -3.38 -5.73 -11.12
CA ASN A 27 -3.08 -5.37 -12.51
C ASN A 27 -1.60 -5.02 -12.69
N GLN A 28 -0.93 -4.59 -11.63
CA GLN A 28 0.50 -4.33 -11.58
C GLN A 28 1.32 -5.55 -11.13
N GLY A 29 0.69 -6.70 -10.85
CA GLY A 29 1.37 -7.91 -10.37
C GLY A 29 1.90 -7.83 -8.94
N MET A 30 1.43 -6.85 -8.15
CA MET A 30 1.89 -6.60 -6.78
C MET A 30 1.28 -7.56 -5.75
N THR A 31 0.14 -8.17 -6.09
CA THR A 31 -0.62 -9.16 -5.29
C THR A 31 -1.11 -10.29 -6.19
N GLY A 32 -1.76 -11.30 -5.61
CA GLY A 32 -2.65 -12.19 -6.37
C GLY A 32 -3.90 -11.46 -6.90
N THR A 33 -4.78 -12.20 -7.58
CA THR A 33 -5.88 -11.63 -8.37
C THR A 33 -7.26 -11.67 -7.68
N SER A 34 -7.37 -12.31 -6.53
CA SER A 34 -8.64 -12.61 -5.85
C SER A 34 -9.00 -11.50 -4.86
N LEU A 35 -10.12 -10.83 -5.10
CA LEU A 35 -10.66 -9.82 -4.18
C LEU A 35 -11.03 -10.47 -2.84
N ASN A 36 -10.73 -9.79 -1.74
CA ASN A 36 -10.92 -10.24 -0.36
C ASN A 36 -10.08 -11.47 0.03
N THR A 37 -9.07 -11.82 -0.77
CA THR A 37 -8.06 -12.83 -0.44
C THR A 37 -6.67 -12.25 -0.64
N ASP A 38 -6.41 -11.71 -1.81
CA ASP A 38 -5.09 -11.17 -2.19
C ASP A 38 -4.99 -9.65 -2.03
N PHE A 39 -6.13 -8.97 -2.07
CA PHE A 39 -6.28 -7.53 -1.85
C PHE A 39 -7.74 -7.23 -1.51
N GLY A 40 -8.00 -6.09 -0.88
CA GLY A 40 -9.36 -5.69 -0.52
C GLY A 40 -9.40 -4.35 0.18
N ALA A 41 -10.49 -4.09 0.88
CA ALA A 41 -10.62 -2.96 1.79
C ALA A 41 -11.45 -3.37 3.02
N ALA A 42 -11.23 -2.69 4.14
CA ALA A 42 -12.10 -2.78 5.31
C ALA A 42 -12.64 -1.40 5.64
N ASP A 43 -13.94 -1.32 5.97
CA ASP A 43 -14.60 -0.07 6.33
C ASP A 43 -14.32 0.33 7.78
N THR A 44 -14.76 1.54 8.15
CA THR A 44 -14.69 2.08 9.51
C THR A 44 -13.27 2.11 10.12
N GLN A 45 -12.25 2.26 9.28
CA GLN A 45 -10.85 2.36 9.69
C GLN A 45 -10.44 3.82 9.92
N THR A 46 -9.58 4.05 10.92
CA THR A 46 -8.95 5.36 11.20
C THR A 46 -7.46 5.25 11.50
N ALA A 47 -6.93 4.02 11.60
CA ALA A 47 -5.56 3.76 12.04
C ALA A 47 -4.94 2.58 11.30
N VAL A 48 -3.61 2.53 11.34
CA VAL A 48 -2.78 1.41 10.88
C VAL A 48 -1.88 0.93 12.01
N THR A 49 -1.49 -0.34 12.00
CA THR A 49 -0.47 -0.88 12.91
C THR A 49 0.87 -0.92 12.19
N ILE A 50 1.86 -0.21 12.71
CA ILE A 50 3.21 -0.19 12.17
C ILE A 50 3.93 -1.51 12.49
N LEU A 51 4.60 -2.08 11.50
CA LEU A 51 5.38 -3.31 11.66
C LEU A 51 6.80 -3.00 12.17
N PRO A 52 7.37 -3.86 13.04
CA PRO A 52 8.75 -3.73 13.49
C PRO A 52 9.74 -3.79 12.30
N GLY A 53 10.81 -2.99 12.37
CA GLY A 53 11.87 -2.99 11.34
C GLY A 53 11.47 -2.32 10.02
N ALA A 54 10.33 -1.64 9.96
CA ALA A 54 9.80 -1.05 8.75
C ALA A 54 10.26 0.39 8.46
N SER A 55 11.32 0.87 9.13
CA SER A 55 11.74 2.28 9.11
C SER A 55 12.00 2.85 7.71
N ALA A 56 12.35 2.01 6.75
CA ALA A 56 12.51 2.40 5.34
C ALA A 56 11.22 2.96 4.70
N LEU A 57 10.04 2.55 5.18
CA LEU A 57 8.74 2.98 4.64
C LEU A 57 7.96 3.91 5.57
N VAL A 58 8.22 3.87 6.88
CA VAL A 58 7.41 4.56 7.90
C VAL A 58 8.22 5.38 8.90
N GLY A 59 9.54 5.48 8.72
CA GLY A 59 10.42 6.29 9.56
C GLY A 59 10.47 5.78 11.01
N ASP A 60 10.28 6.69 11.95
CA ASP A 60 10.29 6.46 13.40
C ASP A 60 8.91 6.16 14.00
N LEU A 61 7.86 6.12 13.16
CA LEU A 61 6.51 5.80 13.62
C LEU A 61 6.45 4.36 14.13
N SER A 62 5.62 4.11 15.14
CA SER A 62 5.46 2.79 15.76
C SER A 62 4.08 2.62 16.40
N GLY A 63 3.70 1.37 16.68
CA GLY A 63 2.41 1.04 17.29
C GLY A 63 1.23 1.31 16.36
N ASN A 64 0.08 1.64 16.95
CA ASN A 64 -1.10 2.05 16.19
C ASN A 64 -1.01 3.55 15.91
N VAL A 65 -0.97 3.91 14.63
CA VAL A 65 -0.91 5.29 14.16
C VAL A 65 -2.26 5.67 13.57
N THR A 66 -2.86 6.74 14.09
CA THR A 66 -4.09 7.32 13.53
C THR A 66 -3.76 7.97 12.19
N ILE A 67 -4.18 7.35 11.10
CA ILE A 67 -3.88 7.79 9.72
C ILE A 67 -4.88 8.83 9.22
N ALA A 68 -6.13 8.81 9.71
CA ALA A 68 -7.20 9.70 9.26
C ALA A 68 -8.11 10.13 10.42
N ARG A 69 -8.65 11.35 10.34
CA ARG A 69 -9.56 11.93 11.36
C ARG A 69 -10.97 11.35 11.28
N THR A 70 -11.38 10.90 10.10
CA THR A 70 -12.73 10.38 9.84
C THR A 70 -12.64 8.92 9.45
N ALA A 71 -13.54 8.11 9.98
CA ALA A 71 -13.60 6.69 9.66
C ALA A 71 -14.03 6.47 8.21
N GLY A 72 -13.44 5.46 7.56
CA GLY A 72 -13.80 5.09 6.19
C GLY A 72 -13.09 3.82 5.74
N ALA A 73 -13.14 3.55 4.44
CA ALA A 73 -12.48 2.39 3.87
C ALA A 73 -10.96 2.57 3.83
N LEU A 74 -10.23 1.58 4.33
CA LEU A 74 -8.79 1.45 4.14
C LEU A 74 -8.53 0.19 3.32
N GLY A 75 -7.85 0.33 2.20
CA GLY A 75 -7.45 -0.78 1.37
C GLY A 75 -6.33 -1.62 2.01
N TRP A 76 -6.10 -2.80 1.46
CA TRP A 76 -5.01 -3.68 1.86
C TRP A 76 -4.60 -4.61 0.73
N ALA A 77 -3.42 -5.21 0.90
CA ALA A 77 -2.81 -6.20 0.03
C ALA A 77 -2.25 -7.37 0.84
N ALA A 78 -2.19 -8.55 0.22
CA ALA A 78 -1.34 -9.66 0.60
C ALA A 78 -0.13 -9.71 -0.36
N PRO A 79 0.92 -8.89 -0.14
CA PRO A 79 2.10 -8.89 -0.98
C PRO A 79 2.97 -10.13 -0.75
N ALA A 80 3.85 -10.43 -1.70
CA ALA A 80 4.83 -11.51 -1.60
C ALA A 80 5.74 -11.33 -0.38
N ALA A 81 6.33 -12.42 0.11
CA ALA A 81 7.23 -12.41 1.26
C ALA A 81 8.48 -11.53 1.05
N THR A 82 8.86 -11.30 -0.20
CA THR A 82 9.95 -10.43 -0.66
C THR A 82 9.65 -8.93 -0.55
N ALA A 83 8.40 -8.54 -0.28
CA ALA A 83 8.03 -7.14 -0.09
C ALA A 83 8.56 -6.58 1.23
N LEU A 84 8.99 -5.32 1.21
CA LEU A 84 9.08 -4.51 2.42
C LEU A 84 7.65 -4.20 2.89
N LYS A 85 7.35 -4.42 4.17
CA LYS A 85 6.02 -4.20 4.75
C LYS A 85 6.10 -3.11 5.81
N GLY A 86 5.35 -2.04 5.61
CA GLY A 86 5.31 -0.83 6.43
C GLY A 86 4.33 -0.94 7.59
N ALA A 87 3.06 -1.18 7.24
CA ALA A 87 1.97 -1.19 8.20
C ALA A 87 0.83 -2.11 7.74
N THR A 88 0.06 -2.61 8.69
CA THR A 88 -1.15 -3.40 8.46
C THR A 88 -2.39 -2.64 8.88
N GLN A 89 -3.55 -3.13 8.46
CA GLN A 89 -4.79 -2.76 9.14
C GLN A 89 -4.74 -3.21 10.61
N VAL A 90 -5.34 -2.44 11.50
CA VAL A 90 -5.36 -2.76 12.93
C VAL A 90 -6.10 -4.09 13.15
N GLY A 91 -5.48 -5.01 13.90
CA GLY A 91 -6.05 -6.33 14.20
C GLY A 91 -6.04 -7.32 13.03
N SER A 92 -5.51 -6.96 11.85
CA SER A 92 -5.47 -7.81 10.66
C SER A 92 -4.05 -7.92 10.10
N PRO A 93 -3.15 -8.74 10.68
CA PRO A 93 -1.74 -8.79 10.30
C PRO A 93 -1.47 -9.27 8.87
N GLY A 94 -2.42 -9.97 8.25
CA GLY A 94 -2.35 -10.38 6.83
C GLY A 94 -2.75 -9.28 5.84
N HIS A 95 -3.36 -8.19 6.31
CA HIS A 95 -3.86 -7.09 5.47
C HIS A 95 -2.87 -5.93 5.51
N VAL A 96 -1.89 -5.95 4.61
CA VAL A 96 -0.82 -4.94 4.56
C VAL A 96 -1.33 -3.69 3.83
N ALA A 97 -1.33 -2.55 4.53
CA ALA A 97 -1.83 -1.27 4.01
C ALA A 97 -0.73 -0.40 3.37
N ILE A 98 0.52 -0.57 3.84
CA ILE A 98 1.71 0.15 3.38
C ILE A 98 2.79 -0.88 3.05
N PHE A 99 3.26 -0.94 1.80
CA PHE A 99 4.28 -1.92 1.37
C PHE A 99 5.06 -1.44 0.14
N GLY A 100 6.19 -2.07 -0.14
CA GLY A 100 7.02 -1.75 -1.29
C GLY A 100 7.86 -2.91 -1.81
N TYR A 101 8.11 -2.92 -3.12
CA TYR A 101 9.05 -3.78 -3.81
C TYR A 101 10.16 -2.93 -4.43
N ALA A 102 11.41 -3.20 -4.10
CA ALA A 102 12.54 -2.55 -4.76
C ALA A 102 12.65 -3.01 -6.21
N LYS A 103 13.33 -2.24 -7.06
CA LYS A 103 13.61 -2.63 -8.45
C LYS A 103 14.29 -4.00 -8.49
N GLY A 104 13.83 -4.88 -9.38
CA GLY A 104 14.40 -6.22 -9.55
C GLY A 104 13.95 -7.24 -8.50
N VAL A 105 13.16 -6.84 -7.50
CA VAL A 105 12.59 -7.77 -6.52
C VAL A 105 11.41 -8.52 -7.16
N GLN A 106 11.34 -9.83 -6.90
CA GLN A 106 10.22 -10.67 -7.29
C GLN A 106 8.95 -10.22 -6.55
N MET A 107 7.94 -9.74 -7.27
CA MET A 107 6.57 -9.54 -6.76
C MET A 107 5.76 -10.84 -6.95
N VAL A 108 4.44 -10.79 -6.73
CA VAL A 108 3.57 -11.96 -6.92
C VAL A 108 3.51 -12.37 -8.40
N GLY A 109 3.24 -11.43 -9.30
CA GLY A 109 3.01 -11.73 -10.72
C GLY A 109 4.23 -11.55 -11.63
N MET A 110 5.25 -10.82 -11.19
CA MET A 110 6.40 -10.43 -12.02
C MET A 110 7.56 -9.88 -11.18
N VAL A 111 8.72 -9.68 -11.81
CA VAL A 111 9.80 -8.90 -11.23
C VAL A 111 9.49 -7.41 -11.35
N ALA A 112 9.71 -6.63 -10.28
CA ALA A 112 9.44 -5.19 -10.26
C ALA A 112 10.34 -4.44 -11.27
N PRO A 113 9.78 -3.79 -12.33
CA PRO A 113 10.58 -3.09 -13.35
C PRO A 113 11.31 -1.85 -12.80
N ALA A 114 10.71 -1.21 -11.80
CA ALA A 114 11.21 -0.11 -10.98
C ALA A 114 10.59 -0.27 -9.57
N ARG A 115 10.90 0.62 -8.61
CA ARG A 115 10.24 0.54 -7.29
C ARG A 115 8.72 0.63 -7.44
N ARG A 116 8.00 -0.27 -6.76
CA ARG A 116 6.53 -0.27 -6.71
C ARG A 116 6.10 -0.23 -5.26
N ALA A 117 5.30 0.77 -4.91
CA ALA A 117 4.80 0.99 -3.56
C ALA A 117 3.27 0.95 -3.54
N GLY A 118 2.70 0.40 -2.48
CA GLY A 118 1.27 0.45 -2.21
C GLY A 118 0.99 1.28 -0.97
N PHE A 119 0.08 2.25 -1.10
CA PHE A 119 -0.43 3.05 0.01
C PHE A 119 -1.95 3.12 -0.10
N ALA A 120 -2.64 2.14 0.48
CA ALA A 120 -4.01 1.79 0.12
C ALA A 120 -5.07 2.72 0.77
N ILE A 121 -4.88 4.03 0.70
CA ILE A 121 -5.83 5.00 1.23
C ILE A 121 -6.95 5.27 0.23
N ARG A 122 -8.20 5.15 0.67
CA ARG A 122 -9.37 5.47 -0.16
C ARG A 122 -9.87 6.88 0.07
N GLU A 123 -10.75 7.34 -0.82
CA GLU A 123 -11.13 8.74 -1.04
C GLU A 123 -11.49 9.48 0.26
N ALA A 124 -12.34 8.88 1.09
CA ALA A 124 -12.79 9.50 2.35
C ALA A 124 -11.66 9.63 3.39
N LEU A 125 -10.77 8.64 3.48
CA LEU A 125 -9.59 8.73 4.36
C LEU A 125 -8.58 9.74 3.81
N ALA A 126 -8.37 9.74 2.48
CA ALA A 126 -7.42 10.65 1.83
C ALA A 126 -7.79 12.12 2.08
N ALA A 127 -9.08 12.44 2.05
CA ALA A 127 -9.59 13.78 2.37
C ALA A 127 -9.44 14.18 3.85
N SER A 128 -9.14 13.23 4.74
CA SER A 128 -9.13 13.44 6.20
C SER A 128 -7.82 13.03 6.89
N LEU A 129 -6.72 12.86 6.13
CA LEU A 129 -5.39 12.49 6.63
C LEU A 129 -4.93 13.36 7.82
N THR A 130 -4.47 12.71 8.89
CA THR A 130 -3.81 13.38 10.04
C THR A 130 -2.40 13.85 9.66
N ALA A 131 -1.71 14.55 10.56
CA ALA A 131 -0.30 14.87 10.38
C ALA A 131 0.57 13.62 10.21
N ASP A 132 0.33 12.58 11.03
CA ASP A 132 1.02 11.30 10.90
C ASP A 132 0.65 10.56 9.61
N GLY A 133 -0.60 10.67 9.16
CA GLY A 133 -1.02 10.10 7.88
C GLY A 133 -0.36 10.76 6.67
N ILE A 134 -0.18 12.10 6.70
CA ILE A 134 0.62 12.83 5.70
C ILE A 134 2.08 12.39 5.78
N LYS A 135 2.66 12.30 6.99
CA LYS A 135 4.04 11.84 7.19
C LYS A 135 4.26 10.43 6.61
N LEU A 136 3.32 9.50 6.80
CA LEU A 136 3.38 8.17 6.19
C LEU A 136 3.35 8.22 4.66
N PHE A 137 2.52 9.10 4.08
CA PHE A 137 2.44 9.30 2.64
C PHE A 137 3.75 9.87 2.07
N ASP A 138 4.33 10.89 2.71
CA ASP A 138 5.59 11.51 2.29
C ASP A 138 6.75 10.50 2.34
N LEU A 139 6.83 9.70 3.40
CA LEU A 139 7.90 8.70 3.56
C LEU A 139 7.84 7.60 2.49
N ILE A 140 6.64 7.07 2.18
CA ILE A 140 6.52 6.06 1.13
C ILE A 140 6.73 6.65 -0.27
N LEU A 141 6.34 7.91 -0.48
CA LEU A 141 6.59 8.63 -1.72
C LEU A 141 8.09 8.87 -1.92
N GLU A 142 8.80 9.33 -0.89
CA GLU A 142 10.25 9.49 -0.92
C GLU A 142 10.93 8.15 -1.20
N TRP A 143 10.51 7.07 -0.51
CA TRP A 143 11.07 5.75 -0.73
C TRP A 143 10.87 5.25 -2.16
N VAL A 144 9.70 5.48 -2.78
CA VAL A 144 9.46 4.96 -4.13
C VAL A 144 10.25 5.73 -5.20
N MET A 145 10.56 7.01 -4.96
CA MET A 145 11.24 7.89 -5.92
C MET A 145 12.76 7.71 -5.99
N GLN A 146 13.35 6.97 -5.05
CA GLN A 146 14.79 6.63 -5.03
C GLN A 146 15.16 5.53 -6.05
#